data_AF-A0AAW8XFJ3-F1
#
_entry.id   AF-A0AAW8XFJ3-F1
#
_cell.length_a   1.000
_cell.length_b   1.000
_cell.length_c   1.000
_cell.angle_alpha   90.00
_cell.angle_beta   90.00
_cell.angle_gamma   90.00
#
_symmetry.space_group_name_H-M   'P 1'
#
loop_
_entity.id
_entity.type
_entity.pdbx_description
1 polymer ?
#
loop_
_entity_poly.entity_id
_entity_poly.type
_entity_poly.pdbx_seq_one_letter_code
_entity_poly.pdbx_strand_id
1 'polypeptide(L)'
;MGSFFSLGKSSNDTQENPKDALKKEEELKKVQEVQEENAKLNRDKTDLTRERDNLNDQLNASQKQVQALEQSQQVLKNEKTDLTNKITGLSTEKENLTKDKENLTTDLSTAESQAEQTSQKLNELEQRHAPYQKLEKLYEVFLEVRECLNFNFVATTHSAMDLIASVLSDSKYYLENLYNKASQELSDKRSDKGEKLAELFDLLFEYIKDSKFERLKEPSAYDHSCKTLYPEQNASQKMQRVVLRGYKHNDKVYYTIVDMGS
;
A
#
# COMPACT_ATOMS: atom_id res chain seq x y z
N MET A 1 -65.76 -111.84 57.82
CA MET A 1 -66.65 -111.46 58.95
C MET A 1 -66.81 -109.94 58.90
N GLY A 2 -67.96 -109.30 58.88
CA GLY A 2 -69.38 -109.63 58.73
C GLY A 2 -70.01 -108.47 57.93
N SER A 3 -71.03 -108.62 57.10
CA SER A 3 -72.40 -109.13 57.25
C SER A 3 -73.34 -108.23 58.07
N PHE A 4 -74.46 -107.92 57.41
CA PHE A 4 -75.76 -107.39 57.86
C PHE A 4 -75.83 -105.88 58.14
N PHE A 5 -76.83 -105.11 57.67
CA PHE A 5 -78.23 -105.41 57.37
C PHE A 5 -78.78 -104.65 56.13
N SER A 6 -79.86 -105.24 55.62
CA SER A 6 -80.51 -105.02 54.34
C SER A 6 -81.63 -103.97 54.35
N LEU A 7 -82.01 -103.60 53.12
CA LEU A 7 -83.38 -103.31 52.66
C LEU A 7 -84.09 -102.09 53.24
N GLY A 8 -84.14 -101.05 52.40
CA GLY A 8 -85.12 -99.98 52.48
C GLY A 8 -85.25 -99.29 51.12
N LYS A 9 -85.92 -99.95 50.17
CA LYS A 9 -86.38 -99.28 48.95
C LYS A 9 -87.40 -98.21 49.35
N SER A 10 -87.09 -96.96 49.08
CA SER A 10 -88.11 -95.99 48.68
C SER A 10 -87.68 -95.41 47.35
N SER A 11 -88.37 -95.85 46.29
CA SER A 11 -88.41 -95.12 45.02
C SER A 11 -88.97 -93.75 45.36
N ASN A 12 -88.11 -92.76 45.51
CA ASN A 12 -88.56 -91.38 45.43
C ASN A 12 -88.45 -91.00 43.97
N ASP A 13 -89.42 -91.50 43.19
CA ASP A 13 -89.82 -90.88 41.94
C ASP A 13 -90.22 -89.45 42.31
N THR A 14 -89.23 -88.56 42.27
CA THR A 14 -89.48 -87.13 42.23
C THR A 14 -90.06 -86.89 40.86
N GLN A 15 -91.38 -87.08 40.73
CA GLN A 15 -92.13 -86.48 39.64
C GLN A 15 -91.92 -84.98 39.76
N GLU A 16 -90.98 -84.46 38.96
CA GLU A 16 -90.85 -83.03 38.75
C GLU A 16 -92.19 -82.52 38.25
N ASN A 17 -92.84 -81.72 39.11
CA ASN A 17 -94.03 -80.98 38.77
C ASN A 17 -93.67 -80.05 37.59
N PRO A 18 -94.41 -80.06 36.47
CA PRO A 18 -94.08 -79.27 35.27
C PRO A 18 -93.97 -77.75 35.53
N LYS A 19 -94.48 -77.25 36.67
CA LYS A 19 -94.30 -75.85 37.12
C LYS A 19 -92.91 -75.52 37.68
N ASP A 20 -92.16 -76.48 38.24
CA ASP A 20 -90.83 -76.25 38.80
C ASP A 20 -89.72 -76.31 37.73
N ALA A 21 -89.90 -77.14 36.69
CA ALA A 21 -89.01 -77.17 35.53
C ALA A 21 -89.05 -75.85 34.74
N LEU A 22 -90.24 -75.26 34.56
CA LEU A 22 -90.43 -73.94 33.92
C LEU A 22 -89.73 -72.80 34.67
N LYS A 23 -89.75 -72.82 36.01
CA LYS A 23 -89.08 -71.82 36.85
C LYS A 23 -87.55 -71.91 36.80
N LYS A 24 -87.02 -73.14 36.81
CA LYS A 24 -85.58 -73.39 36.62
C LYS A 24 -85.09 -72.95 35.24
N GLU A 25 -85.89 -73.14 34.18
CA GLU A 25 -85.54 -72.72 32.82
C GLU A 25 -85.47 -71.19 32.68
N GLU A 26 -86.39 -70.45 33.33
CA GLU A 26 -86.35 -68.99 33.43
C GLU A 26 -85.12 -68.48 34.21
N GLU A 27 -84.78 -69.12 35.32
CA GLU A 27 -83.58 -68.80 36.10
C GLU A 27 -82.30 -69.07 35.31
N LEU A 28 -82.24 -70.18 34.56
CA LEU A 28 -81.10 -70.52 33.70
C LEU A 28 -80.89 -69.47 32.59
N LYS A 29 -81.99 -69.03 31.93
CA LYS A 29 -81.94 -67.96 30.92
C LYS A 29 -81.41 -66.64 31.48
N LYS A 30 -81.86 -66.23 32.68
CA LYS A 30 -81.36 -65.01 33.34
C LYS A 30 -79.88 -65.12 33.71
N VAL A 31 -79.44 -66.29 34.20
CA VAL A 31 -78.01 -66.52 34.50
C VAL A 31 -77.16 -66.47 33.22
N GLN A 32 -77.68 -66.98 32.11
CA GLN A 32 -77.01 -66.97 30.81
C GLN A 32 -76.89 -65.54 30.24
N GLU A 33 -77.96 -64.73 30.30
CA GLU A 33 -77.92 -63.30 29.94
C GLU A 33 -76.91 -62.52 30.79
N VAL A 34 -76.89 -62.74 32.11
CA VAL A 34 -75.92 -62.09 33.03
C VAL A 34 -74.48 -62.53 32.73
N GLN A 35 -74.25 -63.78 32.31
CA GLN A 35 -72.93 -64.23 31.87
C GLN A 35 -72.49 -63.56 30.57
N GLU A 36 -73.39 -63.41 29.60
CA GLU A 36 -73.10 -62.70 28.34
C GLU A 36 -72.83 -61.22 28.56
N GLU A 37 -73.60 -60.56 29.42
CA GLU A 37 -73.40 -59.15 29.78
C GLU A 37 -72.06 -58.95 30.52
N ASN A 38 -71.72 -59.83 31.47
CA ASN A 38 -70.40 -59.81 32.12
C ASN A 38 -69.25 -60.05 31.13
N ALA A 39 -69.42 -60.93 30.16
CA ALA A 39 -68.42 -61.15 29.12
C ALA A 39 -68.24 -59.90 28.24
N LYS A 40 -69.34 -59.22 27.88
CA LYS A 40 -69.31 -57.96 27.14
C LYS A 40 -68.63 -56.85 27.93
N LEU A 41 -69.03 -56.66 29.19
CA LEU A 41 -68.49 -55.62 30.06
C LEU A 41 -66.99 -55.82 30.34
N ASN A 42 -66.52 -57.07 30.42
CA ASN A 42 -65.10 -57.37 30.51
C ASN A 42 -64.33 -57.02 29.23
N ARG A 43 -64.91 -57.23 28.03
CA ARG A 43 -64.28 -56.81 26.77
C ARG A 43 -64.17 -55.29 26.70
N ASP A 44 -65.27 -54.59 26.99
CA ASP A 44 -65.30 -53.12 27.01
C ASP A 44 -64.26 -52.56 27.99
N LYS A 45 -64.12 -53.18 29.18
CA LYS A 45 -63.07 -52.82 30.15
C LYS A 45 -61.66 -53.01 29.59
N THR A 46 -61.40 -54.10 28.86
CA THR A 46 -60.08 -54.30 28.24
C THR A 46 -59.81 -53.30 27.12
N ASP A 47 -60.82 -52.93 26.33
CA ASP A 47 -60.68 -51.97 25.24
C ASP A 47 -60.48 -50.56 25.76
N LEU A 48 -61.23 -50.14 26.79
CA LEU A 48 -61.00 -48.88 27.50
C LEU A 48 -59.61 -48.81 28.12
N THR A 49 -59.09 -49.94 28.63
CA THR A 49 -57.72 -49.98 29.16
C THR A 49 -56.69 -49.75 28.05
N ARG A 50 -56.87 -50.37 26.87
CA ARG A 50 -56.00 -50.13 25.71
C ARG A 50 -56.08 -48.69 25.21
N GLU A 51 -57.28 -48.12 25.14
CA GLU A 51 -57.48 -46.74 24.69
C GLU A 51 -56.83 -45.75 25.66
N ARG A 52 -56.98 -45.96 26.97
CA ARG A 52 -56.29 -45.19 28.00
C ARG A 52 -54.77 -45.24 27.82
N ASP A 53 -54.21 -46.43 27.58
CA ASP A 53 -52.77 -46.60 27.40
C ASP A 53 -52.28 -45.87 26.14
N ASN A 54 -53.00 -45.98 25.02
CA ASN A 54 -52.69 -45.26 23.79
C ASN A 54 -52.77 -43.73 23.97
N LEU A 55 -53.80 -43.23 24.66
CA LEU A 55 -53.92 -41.80 24.97
C LEU A 55 -52.77 -41.32 25.87
N ASN A 56 -52.34 -42.13 26.83
CA ASN A 56 -51.21 -41.81 27.70
C ASN A 56 -49.90 -41.75 26.90
N ASP A 57 -49.69 -42.66 25.94
CA ASP A 57 -48.53 -42.63 25.05
C ASP A 57 -48.53 -41.39 24.15
N GLN A 58 -49.69 -41.02 23.59
CA GLN A 58 -49.84 -39.79 22.81
C GLN A 58 -49.61 -38.52 23.64
N LEU A 59 -50.07 -38.50 24.89
CA LEU A 59 -49.86 -37.39 25.82
C LEU A 59 -48.35 -37.24 26.12
N ASN A 60 -47.66 -38.34 26.41
CA ASN A 60 -46.22 -38.34 26.65
C ASN A 60 -45.43 -37.88 25.41
N ALA A 61 -45.83 -38.32 24.20
CA ALA A 61 -45.22 -37.87 22.95
C ALA A 61 -45.42 -36.37 22.72
N SER A 62 -46.63 -35.87 22.96
CA SER A 62 -46.96 -34.44 22.83
C SER A 62 -46.19 -33.59 23.84
N GLN A 63 -46.07 -34.03 25.09
CA GLN A 63 -45.27 -33.33 26.11
C GLN A 63 -43.80 -33.23 25.72
N LYS A 64 -43.20 -34.30 25.16
CA LYS A 64 -41.82 -34.27 24.65
C LYS A 64 -41.66 -33.29 23.50
N GLN A 65 -42.63 -33.22 22.58
CA GLN A 65 -42.60 -32.25 21.48
C GLN A 65 -42.68 -30.81 21.99
N VAL A 66 -43.56 -30.52 22.95
CA VAL A 66 -43.69 -29.19 23.55
C VAL A 66 -42.38 -28.75 24.22
N GLN A 67 -41.74 -29.64 25.00
CA GLN A 67 -40.45 -29.33 25.63
C GLN A 67 -39.35 -29.05 24.60
N ALA A 68 -39.29 -29.82 23.52
CA ALA A 68 -38.32 -29.59 22.44
C ALA A 68 -38.56 -28.24 21.73
N LEU A 69 -39.83 -27.86 21.54
CA LEU A 69 -40.20 -26.57 20.95
C LEU A 69 -39.86 -25.40 21.88
N GLU A 70 -40.10 -25.51 23.19
CA GLU A 70 -39.70 -24.50 24.17
C GLU A 70 -38.19 -24.29 24.18
N GLN A 71 -37.41 -25.37 24.16
CA GLN A 71 -35.95 -25.29 24.08
C GLN A 71 -35.49 -24.61 22.79
N SER A 72 -36.08 -24.97 21.65
CA SER A 72 -35.79 -24.35 20.35
C SER A 72 -36.13 -22.86 20.34
N GLN A 73 -37.29 -22.46 20.89
CA GLN A 73 -37.67 -21.05 21.01
C GLN A 73 -36.68 -20.26 21.88
N GLN A 74 -36.19 -20.84 22.98
CA GLN A 74 -35.21 -20.19 23.84
C GLN A 74 -33.87 -19.99 23.12
N VAL A 75 -33.40 -20.99 22.37
CA VAL A 75 -32.17 -20.89 21.55
C VAL A 75 -32.32 -19.79 20.50
N LEU A 76 -33.43 -19.77 19.76
CA LEU A 76 -33.70 -18.75 18.74
C LEU A 76 -33.77 -17.34 19.34
N LYS A 77 -34.32 -17.19 20.55
CA LYS A 77 -34.36 -15.90 21.25
C LYS A 77 -32.95 -15.42 21.59
N ASN A 78 -32.09 -16.30 22.08
CA ASN A 78 -30.69 -15.99 22.39
C ASN A 78 -29.89 -15.62 21.13
N GLU A 79 -30.02 -16.40 20.05
CA GLU A 79 -29.38 -16.10 18.77
C GLU A 79 -29.83 -14.74 18.20
N LYS A 80 -31.12 -14.43 18.30
CA LYS A 80 -31.66 -13.12 17.89
C LYS A 80 -31.03 -11.97 18.68
N THR A 81 -30.82 -12.13 19.99
CA THR A 81 -30.15 -11.11 20.80
C THR A 81 -28.67 -10.95 20.41
N ASP A 82 -27.95 -12.04 20.17
CA ASP A 82 -26.54 -12.00 19.77
C ASP A 82 -26.35 -11.34 18.40
N LEU A 83 -27.20 -11.70 17.43
CA LEU A 83 -27.22 -11.07 16.11
C LEU A 83 -27.54 -9.58 16.20
N THR A 84 -28.47 -9.18 17.06
CA THR A 84 -28.79 -7.76 17.28
C THR A 84 -27.57 -7.01 17.81
N ASN A 85 -26.89 -7.56 18.81
CA ASN A 85 -25.67 -6.95 19.36
C ASN A 85 -24.57 -6.84 18.30
N LYS A 86 -24.36 -7.89 17.49
CA LYS A 86 -23.38 -7.89 16.41
C LYS A 86 -23.69 -6.83 15.35
N ILE A 87 -24.97 -6.67 14.98
CA ILE A 87 -25.41 -5.61 14.06
C ILE A 87 -25.11 -4.23 14.63
N THR A 88 -25.38 -4.00 15.92
CA THR A 88 -25.07 -2.70 16.55
C THR A 88 -23.57 -2.41 16.56
N GLY A 89 -22.72 -3.39 16.87
CA GLY A 89 -21.26 -3.25 16.85
C GLY A 89 -20.71 -3.00 15.44
N LEU A 90 -21.23 -3.70 14.44
CA LEU A 90 -20.84 -3.45 13.04
C LEU A 90 -21.30 -2.07 12.56
N SER A 91 -22.44 -1.56 13.04
CA SER A 91 -22.91 -0.23 12.70
C SER A 91 -22.02 0.87 13.26
N THR A 92 -21.55 0.73 14.50
CA THR A 92 -20.64 1.71 15.12
C THR A 92 -19.26 1.67 14.48
N GLU A 93 -18.73 0.49 14.17
CA GLU A 93 -17.46 0.34 13.45
C GLU A 93 -17.53 0.98 12.06
N LYS A 94 -18.64 0.78 11.33
CA LYS A 94 -18.86 1.43 10.04
C LYS A 94 -18.88 2.96 10.13
N GLU A 95 -19.47 3.52 11.17
CA GLU A 95 -19.48 4.98 11.37
C GLU A 95 -18.07 5.52 11.65
N ASN A 96 -17.29 4.83 12.49
CA ASN A 96 -15.90 5.19 12.77
C ASN A 96 -15.03 5.13 11.52
N LEU A 97 -15.13 4.05 10.74
CA LEU A 97 -14.41 3.91 9.47
C LEU A 97 -14.78 5.00 8.45
N THR A 98 -16.03 5.47 8.47
CA THR A 98 -16.47 6.57 7.61
C THR A 98 -15.79 7.88 8.01
N LYS A 99 -15.73 8.17 9.32
CA LYS A 99 -15.04 9.36 9.86
C LYS A 99 -13.53 9.32 9.57
N ASP A 100 -12.89 8.17 9.77
CA ASP A 100 -11.46 7.99 9.48
C ASP A 100 -11.16 8.21 8.00
N LYS A 101 -12.04 7.73 7.10
CA LYS A 101 -11.91 7.97 5.67
C LYS A 101 -12.02 9.46 5.30
N GLU A 102 -12.94 10.19 5.91
CA GLU A 102 -13.10 11.63 5.70
C GLU A 102 -11.86 12.40 6.18
N ASN A 103 -11.33 12.05 7.35
CA ASN A 103 -10.10 12.64 7.89
C ASN A 103 -8.89 12.36 6.98
N LEU A 104 -8.69 11.11 6.56
CA LEU A 104 -7.60 10.73 5.67
C LEU A 104 -7.69 11.43 4.31
N THR A 105 -8.89 11.63 3.79
CA THR A 105 -9.09 12.37 2.54
C THR A 105 -8.68 13.85 2.69
N THR A 106 -8.98 14.44 3.84
CA THR A 106 -8.61 15.83 4.16
C THR A 106 -7.10 15.98 4.34
N ASP A 107 -6.47 15.04 5.05
CA ASP A 107 -5.02 15.02 5.24
C ASP A 107 -4.28 14.83 3.91
N LEU A 108 -4.77 13.94 3.05
CA LEU A 108 -4.21 13.72 1.71
C LEU A 108 -4.25 15.01 0.88
N SER A 109 -5.42 15.68 0.81
CA SER A 109 -5.56 16.92 0.05
C SER A 109 -4.64 18.03 0.58
N THR A 110 -4.47 18.11 1.91
CA THR A 110 -3.55 19.06 2.53
C THR A 110 -2.10 18.75 2.18
N ALA A 111 -1.69 17.48 2.22
CA ALA A 111 -0.35 17.03 1.87
C ALA A 111 -0.04 17.26 0.38
N GLU A 112 -1.00 17.01 -0.52
CA GLU A 112 -0.86 17.30 -1.96
C GLU A 112 -0.62 18.80 -2.20
N SER A 113 -1.40 19.67 -1.56
CA SER A 113 -1.22 21.12 -1.67
C SER A 113 0.15 21.57 -1.16
N GLN A 114 0.61 21.01 -0.03
CA GLN A 114 1.95 21.31 0.50
C GLN A 114 3.07 20.82 -0.42
N ALA A 115 2.92 19.64 -1.02
CA ALA A 115 3.89 19.08 -1.96
C ALA A 115 4.00 19.93 -3.23
N GLU A 116 2.87 20.42 -3.76
CA GLU A 116 2.84 21.30 -4.92
C GLU A 116 3.52 22.65 -4.62
N GLN A 117 3.18 23.27 -3.48
CA GLN A 117 3.84 24.52 -3.03
C GLN A 117 5.34 24.34 -2.84
N THR A 118 5.78 23.21 -2.28
CA THR A 118 7.20 22.92 -2.08
C THR A 118 7.93 22.73 -3.40
N SER A 119 7.31 22.04 -4.35
CA SER A 119 7.87 21.84 -5.70
C SER A 119 8.01 23.17 -6.45
N GLN A 120 7.02 24.07 -6.34
CA GLN A 120 7.09 25.42 -6.90
C GLN A 120 8.25 26.22 -6.28
N LYS A 121 8.36 26.23 -4.94
CA LYS A 121 9.46 26.91 -4.23
C LYS A 121 10.83 26.35 -4.58
N LEU A 122 10.95 25.04 -4.78
CA LEU A 122 12.20 24.39 -5.18
C LEU A 122 12.64 24.88 -6.57
N ASN A 123 11.71 24.90 -7.54
CA ASN A 123 11.97 25.42 -8.87
C ASN A 123 12.38 26.90 -8.85
N GLU A 124 11.70 27.73 -8.05
CA GLU A 124 12.09 29.13 -7.86
C GLU A 124 13.50 29.26 -7.26
N LEU A 125 13.84 28.43 -6.28
CA LEU A 125 15.14 28.45 -5.62
C LEU A 125 16.25 28.02 -6.59
N GLU A 126 16.02 26.97 -7.37
CA GLU A 126 16.96 26.50 -8.40
C GLU A 126 17.20 27.59 -9.46
N GLN A 127 16.15 28.27 -9.92
CA GLN A 127 16.28 29.41 -10.83
C GLN A 127 17.06 30.58 -10.22
N ARG A 128 16.83 30.90 -8.94
CA ARG A 128 17.61 31.94 -8.25
C ARG A 128 19.06 31.53 -8.01
N HIS A 129 19.34 30.23 -7.89
CA HIS A 129 20.69 29.71 -7.66
C HIS A 129 21.50 29.53 -8.96
N ALA A 130 20.85 29.40 -10.12
CA ALA A 130 21.53 29.19 -11.40
C ALA A 130 22.66 30.20 -11.71
N PRO A 131 22.54 31.52 -11.42
CA PRO A 131 23.63 32.48 -11.61
C PRO A 131 24.83 32.25 -10.66
N TYR A 132 24.58 31.75 -9.45
CA TYR A 132 25.61 31.52 -8.44
C TYR A 132 26.43 30.25 -8.73
N GLN A 133 25.82 29.21 -9.33
CA GLN A 133 26.56 28.01 -9.73
C GLN A 133 27.67 28.34 -10.74
N LYS A 134 27.42 29.28 -11.65
CA LYS A 134 28.44 29.74 -12.61
C LYS A 134 29.57 30.51 -11.92
N LEU A 135 29.21 31.36 -10.96
CA LEU A 135 30.18 32.16 -10.19
C LEU A 135 31.05 31.27 -9.31
N GLU A 136 30.47 30.22 -8.72
CA GLU A 136 31.18 29.20 -7.93
C GLU A 136 32.23 28.47 -8.79
N LYS A 137 31.86 27.99 -9.99
CA LYS A 137 32.83 27.39 -10.93
C LYS A 137 33.96 28.35 -11.30
N LEU A 138 33.64 29.61 -11.58
CA LEU A 138 34.65 30.63 -11.86
C LEU A 138 35.63 30.79 -10.68
N TYR A 139 35.13 30.76 -9.45
CA TYR A 139 35.95 30.87 -8.25
C TYR A 139 36.85 29.64 -8.04
N GLU A 140 36.32 28.43 -8.20
CA GLU A 140 37.09 27.19 -8.11
C GLU A 140 38.25 27.19 -9.10
N VAL A 141 37.97 27.45 -10.38
CA VAL A 141 39.00 27.47 -11.44
C VAL A 141 40.03 28.60 -11.18
N PHE A 142 39.57 29.77 -10.70
CA PHE A 142 40.48 30.85 -10.33
C PHE A 142 41.45 30.46 -9.22
N LEU A 143 40.99 29.79 -8.15
CA LEU A 143 41.85 29.38 -7.04
C LEU A 143 42.95 28.43 -7.49
N GLU A 144 42.65 27.52 -8.41
CA GLU A 144 43.61 26.54 -8.93
C GLU A 144 44.74 27.18 -9.76
N VAL A 145 44.45 28.27 -10.47
CA VAL A 145 45.43 28.95 -11.35
C VAL A 145 45.94 30.25 -10.78
N ARG A 146 45.53 30.65 -9.57
CA ARG A 146 45.88 31.94 -8.95
C ARG A 146 47.38 32.18 -8.93
N GLU A 147 48.18 31.14 -8.66
CA GLU A 147 49.65 31.23 -8.62
C GLU A 147 50.28 31.52 -10.00
N CYS A 148 49.57 31.21 -11.08
CA CYS A 148 50.02 31.51 -12.45
C CYS A 148 49.76 32.97 -12.83
N LEU A 149 48.83 33.62 -12.13
CA LEU A 149 48.39 34.98 -12.41
C LEU A 149 49.32 35.97 -11.69
N ASN A 150 50.38 36.40 -12.38
CA ASN A 150 51.30 37.41 -11.86
C ASN A 150 50.76 38.85 -12.08
N PHE A 151 49.50 39.08 -11.71
CA PHE A 151 48.96 40.42 -11.62
C PHE A 151 49.30 40.97 -10.24
N ASN A 152 49.94 42.14 -10.15
CA ASN A 152 50.21 42.80 -8.86
C ASN A 152 48.95 42.98 -7.99
N PHE A 153 47.75 42.88 -8.58
CA PHE A 153 46.46 42.91 -7.92
C PHE A 153 45.96 41.54 -7.38
N VAL A 154 46.38 40.42 -7.96
CA VAL A 154 46.03 39.05 -7.49
C VAL A 154 46.74 38.69 -6.18
N ALA A 155 47.88 39.34 -5.90
CA ALA A 155 48.58 39.20 -4.61
C ALA A 155 47.76 39.67 -3.39
N THR A 156 46.76 40.53 -3.60
CA THR A 156 45.91 41.07 -2.52
C THR A 156 44.46 40.59 -2.57
N THR A 157 44.01 40.01 -3.68
CA THR A 157 42.61 39.60 -3.85
C THR A 157 42.38 38.13 -3.53
N HIS A 158 41.38 37.90 -2.68
CA HIS A 158 40.98 36.57 -2.22
C HIS A 158 39.60 36.15 -2.76
N SER A 159 38.94 37.03 -3.52
CA SER A 159 37.57 36.88 -4.02
C SER A 159 37.51 36.92 -5.55
N ALA A 160 36.74 36.01 -6.16
CA ALA A 160 36.43 36.04 -7.60
C ALA A 160 35.76 37.36 -8.04
N MET A 161 35.01 38.02 -7.15
CA MET A 161 34.38 39.29 -7.47
C MET A 161 35.40 40.39 -7.73
N ASP A 162 36.48 40.43 -6.95
CA ASP A 162 37.52 41.45 -7.11
C ASP A 162 38.33 41.21 -8.40
N LEU A 163 38.54 39.94 -8.76
CA LEU A 163 39.11 39.55 -10.05
C LEU A 163 38.21 40.03 -11.20
N ILE A 164 36.91 39.70 -11.17
CA ILE A 164 35.96 40.14 -12.20
C ILE A 164 35.93 41.67 -12.28
N ALA A 165 35.84 42.37 -11.15
CA ALA A 165 35.80 43.83 -11.11
C ALA A 165 37.04 44.46 -11.75
N SER A 166 38.22 43.89 -11.51
CA SER A 166 39.46 44.37 -12.13
C SER A 166 39.55 44.07 -13.61
N VAL A 167 39.16 42.85 -14.02
CA VAL A 167 39.04 42.49 -15.43
C VAL A 167 38.03 43.41 -16.12
N LEU A 168 36.93 43.80 -15.50
CA LEU A 168 35.97 44.73 -16.11
C LEU A 168 36.48 46.19 -16.12
N SER A 169 37.33 46.59 -15.17
CA SER A 169 37.85 47.96 -15.08
C SER A 169 38.87 48.29 -16.16
N ASP A 170 39.72 47.33 -16.55
CA ASP A 170 40.64 47.46 -17.70
C ASP A 170 40.72 46.13 -18.45
N SER A 171 39.59 45.76 -19.06
CA SER A 171 39.39 44.51 -19.78
C SER A 171 40.44 44.25 -20.83
N LYS A 172 40.90 45.30 -21.50
CA LYS A 172 41.96 45.16 -22.48
C LYS A 172 43.26 44.69 -21.83
N TYR A 173 43.73 45.39 -20.81
CA TYR A 173 44.99 45.04 -20.14
C TYR A 173 44.93 43.65 -19.50
N TYR A 174 43.88 43.37 -18.74
CA TYR A 174 43.80 42.12 -17.97
C TYR A 174 43.50 40.90 -18.85
N LEU A 175 42.63 41.01 -19.86
CA LEU A 175 42.37 39.88 -20.77
C LEU A 175 43.56 39.59 -21.66
N GLU A 176 44.23 40.62 -22.21
CA GLU A 176 45.41 40.40 -23.05
C GLU A 176 46.53 39.70 -22.27
N ASN A 177 46.77 40.11 -21.03
CA ASN A 177 47.76 39.46 -20.16
C ASN A 177 47.34 38.04 -19.75
N LEU A 178 46.08 37.82 -19.38
CA LEU A 178 45.56 36.50 -19.04
C LEU A 178 45.66 35.54 -20.23
N TYR A 179 45.32 36.03 -21.42
CA TYR A 179 45.42 35.30 -22.68
C TYR A 179 46.86 34.92 -23.00
N ASN A 180 47.79 35.87 -22.92
CA ASN A 180 49.21 35.63 -23.17
C ASN A 180 49.77 34.61 -22.17
N LYS A 181 49.37 34.69 -20.89
CA LYS A 181 49.79 33.75 -19.86
C LYS A 181 49.22 32.36 -20.09
N ALA A 182 47.93 32.24 -20.41
CA ALA A 182 47.30 30.96 -20.76
C ALA A 182 48.01 30.32 -21.97
N SER A 183 48.30 31.11 -23.01
CA SER A 183 49.03 30.64 -24.19
C SER A 183 50.45 30.17 -23.86
N GLN A 184 51.12 30.84 -22.91
CA GLN A 184 52.46 30.44 -22.45
C GLN A 184 52.41 29.14 -21.64
N GLU A 185 51.52 29.03 -20.66
CA GLU A 185 51.40 27.85 -19.80
C GLU A 185 50.92 26.61 -20.56
N LEU A 186 50.13 26.79 -21.63
CA LEU A 186 49.75 25.70 -22.53
C LEU A 186 50.93 25.05 -23.26
N SER A 187 52.09 25.74 -23.35
CA SER A 187 53.30 25.17 -23.94
C SER A 187 54.03 24.21 -22.99
N ASP A 188 53.76 24.27 -21.68
CA ASP A 188 54.35 23.38 -20.68
C ASP A 188 53.54 22.06 -20.60
N LYS A 189 54.04 21.01 -21.25
CA LYS A 189 53.44 19.67 -21.27
C LYS A 189 53.40 18.99 -19.88
N ARG A 190 54.06 19.56 -18.85
CA ARG A 190 54.14 18.97 -17.49
C ARG A 190 53.09 19.52 -16.51
N SER A 191 52.26 20.48 -16.92
CA SER A 191 51.24 21.09 -16.07
C SER A 191 49.88 21.22 -16.76
N ASP A 192 48.82 20.97 -16.00
CA ASP A 192 47.43 21.22 -16.38
C ASP A 192 47.01 22.69 -16.23
N LYS A 193 47.89 23.55 -15.69
CA LYS A 193 47.65 24.97 -15.44
C LYS A 193 47.25 25.73 -16.70
N GLY A 194 47.81 25.40 -17.86
CA GLY A 194 47.44 26.01 -19.14
C GLY A 194 45.99 25.72 -19.54
N GLU A 195 45.49 24.51 -19.30
CA GLU A 195 44.12 24.12 -19.62
C GLU A 195 43.11 24.81 -18.69
N LYS A 196 43.43 24.88 -17.40
CA LYS A 196 42.62 25.59 -16.40
C LYS A 196 42.61 27.10 -16.61
N LEU A 197 43.71 27.69 -17.09
CA LEU A 197 43.76 29.11 -17.46
C LEU A 197 42.89 29.42 -18.67
N ALA A 198 42.83 28.51 -19.64
CA ALA A 198 41.92 28.64 -20.78
C ALA A 198 40.45 28.52 -20.34
N GLU A 199 40.14 27.60 -19.41
CA GLU A 199 38.81 27.50 -18.79
C GLU A 199 38.45 28.77 -18.01
N LEU A 200 39.37 29.32 -17.20
CA LEU A 200 39.17 30.60 -16.51
C LEU A 200 38.89 31.72 -17.51
N PHE A 201 39.64 31.77 -18.61
CA PHE A 201 39.45 32.76 -19.66
C PHE A 201 38.07 32.66 -20.31
N ASP A 202 37.61 31.45 -20.62
CA ASP A 202 36.27 31.21 -21.16
C ASP A 202 35.16 31.62 -20.19
N LEU A 203 35.28 31.23 -18.91
CA LEU A 203 34.31 31.60 -17.89
C LEU A 203 34.24 33.12 -17.70
N LEU A 204 35.37 33.84 -17.73
CA LEU A 204 35.40 35.31 -17.63
C LEU A 204 34.70 35.99 -18.81
N PHE A 205 34.82 35.44 -20.03
CA PHE A 205 34.13 35.97 -21.22
C PHE A 205 32.60 35.91 -21.12
N GLU A 206 32.03 35.03 -20.29
CA GLU A 206 30.58 35.06 -20.00
C GLU A 206 30.15 36.30 -19.20
N TYR A 207 31.07 36.92 -18.45
CA TYR A 207 30.80 38.08 -17.59
C TYR A 207 31.20 39.43 -18.22
N ILE A 208 31.98 39.42 -19.30
CA ILE A 208 32.37 40.63 -20.03
C ILE A 208 31.20 41.12 -20.88
N LYS A 209 30.61 42.26 -20.48
CA LYS A 209 29.51 42.91 -21.21
C LYS A 209 29.96 43.99 -22.20
N ASP A 210 31.27 44.27 -22.27
CA ASP A 210 31.79 45.27 -23.20
C ASP A 210 31.70 44.73 -24.63
N SER A 211 30.88 45.36 -25.46
CA SER A 211 30.64 44.98 -26.85
C SER A 211 31.89 45.05 -27.72
N LYS A 212 32.97 45.69 -27.25
CA LYS A 212 34.26 45.70 -27.93
C LYS A 212 34.92 44.33 -27.92
N PHE A 213 34.59 43.47 -26.95
CA PHE A 213 35.12 42.12 -26.82
C PHE A 213 34.13 41.11 -27.39
N GLU A 214 34.58 40.32 -28.36
CA GLU A 214 33.80 39.21 -28.93
C GLU A 214 34.60 37.92 -28.79
N ARG A 215 34.04 36.89 -28.13
CA ARG A 215 34.66 35.56 -28.10
C ARG A 215 34.56 34.93 -29.48
N LEU A 216 35.67 34.40 -30.00
CA LEU A 216 35.62 33.66 -31.26
C LEU A 216 34.88 32.33 -31.07
N LYS A 217 33.99 32.01 -32.02
CA LYS A 217 33.26 30.73 -32.05
C LYS A 217 34.22 29.60 -32.39
N GLU A 218 33.93 28.40 -31.87
CA GLU A 218 34.63 27.20 -32.29
C GLU A 218 34.51 27.01 -33.80
N PRO A 219 35.58 26.63 -34.50
CA PRO A 219 35.46 26.22 -35.89
C PRO A 219 34.49 25.03 -35.96
N SER A 220 33.49 25.07 -36.85
CA SER A 220 32.44 24.04 -36.97
C SER A 220 32.94 22.63 -37.33
N ALA A 221 34.25 22.47 -37.52
CA ALA A 221 34.94 21.20 -37.77
C ALA A 221 35.52 20.55 -36.50
N TYR A 222 35.43 21.20 -35.33
CA TYR A 222 35.85 20.63 -34.04
C TYR A 222 34.68 19.95 -33.33
N ASP A 223 34.91 18.73 -32.84
CA ASP A 223 33.96 17.99 -32.00
C ASP A 223 34.14 18.40 -30.52
N HIS A 224 33.01 18.60 -29.84
CA HIS A 224 32.91 18.98 -28.43
C HIS A 224 33.29 17.84 -27.48
N SER A 225 33.45 16.61 -28.00
CA SER A 225 34.02 15.47 -27.27
C SER A 225 35.54 15.59 -27.05
N CYS A 226 36.23 16.53 -27.70
CA CYS A 226 37.67 16.74 -27.59
C CYS A 226 38.07 17.48 -26.30
N LYS A 227 37.80 16.88 -25.15
CA LYS A 227 38.51 17.18 -23.91
C LYS A 227 39.46 16.03 -23.64
N THR A 228 40.71 16.40 -23.35
CA THR A 228 41.86 15.52 -23.04
C THR A 228 42.55 14.86 -24.23
N LEU A 229 43.89 14.99 -24.30
CA LEU A 229 44.86 13.90 -24.55
C LEU A 229 46.31 14.42 -24.65
N TYR A 230 47.20 13.76 -23.91
CA TYR A 230 48.60 13.47 -24.24
C TYR A 230 48.77 11.95 -24.03
N PRO A 231 49.60 11.20 -24.79
CA PRO A 231 50.92 11.61 -25.31
C PRO A 231 51.14 11.39 -26.83
N GLU A 232 52.11 12.15 -27.36
CA GLU A 232 52.99 11.86 -28.52
C GLU A 232 52.36 11.27 -29.80
N GLN A 233 52.05 12.08 -30.83
CA GLN A 233 52.16 11.64 -32.24
C GLN A 233 52.40 12.81 -33.22
N ASN A 234 53.43 12.65 -34.07
CA ASN A 234 53.71 13.45 -35.26
C ASN A 234 53.53 12.64 -36.55
N ALA A 235 53.35 13.39 -37.64
CA ALA A 235 53.61 13.04 -39.06
C ALA A 235 52.49 12.40 -39.92
N SER A 236 51.25 12.18 -39.46
CA SER A 236 50.23 11.41 -40.25
C SER A 236 48.76 11.92 -40.23
N GLN A 237 48.48 13.19 -40.53
CA GLN A 237 47.09 13.68 -40.75
C GLN A 237 46.08 13.34 -39.62
N LYS A 238 46.36 13.73 -38.37
CA LYS A 238 45.39 13.69 -37.25
C LYS A 238 45.45 14.96 -36.39
N MET A 239 44.34 15.26 -35.71
CA MET A 239 43.94 16.54 -35.10
C MET A 239 44.98 17.23 -34.20
N GLN A 240 44.98 18.56 -34.29
CA GLN A 240 45.81 19.53 -33.55
C GLN A 240 45.07 20.03 -32.28
N ARG A 241 45.81 20.27 -31.20
CA ARG A 241 45.26 20.74 -29.90
C ARG A 241 44.91 22.23 -29.98
N VAL A 242 43.68 22.63 -29.70
CA VAL A 242 43.33 24.04 -29.45
C VAL A 242 42.53 24.09 -28.16
N VAL A 243 43.13 24.60 -27.08
CA VAL A 243 42.45 24.78 -25.79
C VAL A 243 42.06 26.24 -25.57
N LEU A 244 42.87 27.20 -26.04
CA LEU A 244 42.57 28.62 -25.90
C LEU A 244 41.92 29.15 -27.19
N ARG A 245 40.60 29.35 -27.18
CA ARG A 245 39.93 30.06 -28.29
C ARG A 245 40.44 31.51 -28.32
N GLY A 246 40.41 32.16 -29.48
CA GLY A 246 40.77 33.57 -29.61
C GLY A 246 39.65 34.54 -29.21
N TYR A 247 39.91 35.84 -29.30
CA TYR A 247 38.91 36.89 -29.09
C TYR A 247 39.13 38.07 -30.05
N LYS A 248 38.12 38.92 -30.24
CA LYS A 248 38.26 40.21 -30.93
C LYS A 248 38.22 41.35 -29.94
N HIS A 249 38.97 42.42 -30.21
CA HIS A 249 38.85 43.70 -29.53
C HIS A 249 38.89 44.85 -30.54
N ASN A 250 37.79 45.61 -30.68
CA ASN A 250 37.61 46.67 -31.69
C ASN A 250 38.03 46.21 -33.10
N ASP A 251 37.41 45.12 -33.58
CA ASP A 251 37.65 44.50 -34.90
C ASP A 251 39.04 43.89 -35.12
N LYS A 252 39.99 44.08 -34.20
CA LYS A 252 41.26 43.35 -34.20
C LYS A 252 41.04 41.96 -33.65
N VAL A 253 41.43 40.95 -34.42
CA VAL A 253 41.29 39.56 -34.01
C VAL A 253 42.60 39.07 -33.40
N TYR A 254 42.49 38.47 -32.22
CA TYR A 254 43.56 37.81 -31.49
C TYR A 254 43.30 36.31 -31.63
N TYR A 255 44.07 35.65 -32.48
CA TYR A 255 43.97 34.22 -32.74
C TYR A 255 45.05 33.49 -31.94
N THR A 256 44.74 32.31 -31.40
CA THR A 256 45.78 31.36 -30.98
C THR A 256 45.48 30.01 -31.60
N ILE A 257 46.37 29.61 -32.51
CA ILE A 257 46.58 28.21 -32.86
C ILE A 257 47.67 27.75 -31.89
N VAL A 258 47.34 26.86 -30.95
CA VAL A 258 48.37 26.22 -30.13
C VAL A 258 48.90 25.03 -30.92
N ASP A 259 49.99 25.24 -31.65
CA ASP A 259 50.77 24.15 -32.21
C ASP A 259 51.49 23.43 -31.06
N MET A 260 50.93 22.33 -30.56
CA MET A 260 51.72 21.41 -29.73
C MET A 260 52.57 20.56 -30.64
N GLY A 261 53.59 21.23 -31.19
CA GLY A 261 54.65 20.63 -31.94
C GLY A 261 55.26 19.44 -31.23
N SER A 262 55.95 18.69 -32.06
CA SER A 262 56.42 17.33 -31.95
C SER A 262 56.79 16.73 -30.59
#